data_AF-A0A8T3Z649-F1
#
_entry.id   AF-A0A8T3Z649-F1
#
_cell.length_a   1.000
_cell.length_b   1.000
_cell.length_c   1.000
_cell.angle_alpha   90.00
_cell.angle_beta   90.00
_cell.angle_gamma   90.00
#
_symmetry.space_group_name_H-M   'P 1'
#
loop_
_entity.id
_entity.type
_entity.pdbx_description
1 polymer ?
#
loop_
_entity_poly.entity_id
_entity_poly.type
_entity_poly.pdbx_seq_one_letter_code
_entity_poly.pdbx_strand_id
1 'polypeptide(L)'
;MDKQAKASEMVYTIPLRKAFDKSRGKRVPYAVKIIQNYIQMHTKAETVKIGSHLNEKLWERSIQNPPRNVRVKVVRDGETAKVELLEFEYKEFKAEKKKESKNLRERLMGRLGGKAAQKEALEKMIEGKPVEEAKAEKKEEVVA
;
A
#
# COMPACT_ATOMS: atom_id res chain seq x y z
N MET A 1 14.10 15.95 37.53
CA MET A 1 13.84 17.18 36.74
C MET A 1 12.86 16.82 35.64
N ASP A 2 11.58 16.88 35.98
CA ASP A 2 10.50 16.51 35.08
C ASP A 2 10.42 17.49 33.92
N LYS A 3 10.82 17.01 32.75
CA LYS A 3 10.71 17.74 31.50
C LYS A 3 9.23 17.75 31.14
N GLN A 4 8.52 18.77 31.59
CA GLN A 4 7.15 19.02 31.16
C GLN A 4 7.18 19.25 29.65
N ALA A 5 6.88 18.18 28.90
CA ALA A 5 6.85 18.16 27.45
C ALA A 5 5.66 19.01 26.99
N LYS A 6 5.87 20.32 26.94
CA LYS A 6 4.89 21.26 26.44
C LYS A 6 4.73 20.97 24.95
N ALA A 7 3.53 20.52 24.57
CA ALA A 7 3.16 20.35 23.17
C ALA A 7 3.43 21.67 22.44
N SER A 8 4.46 21.68 21.59
CA SER A 8 4.87 22.89 20.88
C SER A 8 4.16 22.88 19.54
N GLU A 9 3.26 23.84 19.34
CA GLU A 9 2.60 24.07 18.08
C GLU A 9 3.45 25.02 17.23
N MET A 10 3.74 24.61 15.99
CA MET A 10 4.53 25.38 15.05
C MET A 10 3.85 25.38 13.69
N VAL A 11 3.95 26.49 12.97
CA VAL A 11 3.44 26.61 11.60
C VAL A 11 4.62 26.74 10.65
N TYR A 12 4.69 25.84 9.67
CA TYR A 12 5.75 25.82 8.67
C TYR A 12 5.18 26.02 7.26
N THR A 13 5.94 26.69 6.41
CA THR A 13 5.70 26.71 4.97
C THR A 13 6.77 25.84 4.31
N ILE A 14 6.39 24.68 3.81
CA ILE A 14 7.31 23.69 3.26
C ILE A 14 7.38 23.85 1.74
N PRO A 15 8.55 24.16 1.16
CA PRO A 15 8.73 24.20 -0.28
C PRO A 15 8.90 22.79 -0.84
N LEU A 16 8.05 22.39 -1.77
CA LEU A 16 8.08 21.09 -2.47
C LEU A 16 8.74 21.18 -3.84
N ARG A 17 9.50 22.24 -4.10
CA ARG A 17 10.19 22.48 -5.38
C ARG A 17 11.00 21.28 -5.87
N LYS A 18 11.73 20.63 -4.95
CA LYS A 18 12.56 19.44 -5.21
C LYS A 18 11.77 18.21 -5.67
N ALA A 19 10.45 18.19 -5.50
CA ALA A 19 9.62 17.09 -6.02
C ALA A 19 9.57 17.03 -7.54
N PHE A 20 9.74 18.16 -8.22
CA PHE A 20 9.64 18.24 -9.67
C PHE A 20 10.88 17.74 -10.40
N ASP A 21 12.01 17.59 -9.67
CA ASP A 21 13.25 17.00 -10.17
C ASP A 21 13.09 15.48 -10.41
N LYS A 22 12.07 14.86 -9.80
CA LYS A 22 11.75 13.44 -10.00
C LYS A 22 10.84 13.24 -11.22
N SER A 23 10.89 12.02 -11.76
CA SER A 23 10.02 11.59 -12.86
C SER A 23 8.54 11.75 -12.47
N ARG A 24 7.69 12.01 -13.46
CA ARG A 24 6.29 12.42 -13.26
C ARG A 24 5.50 11.48 -12.33
N GLY A 25 5.69 10.17 -12.44
CA GLY A 25 5.00 9.17 -11.60
C GLY A 25 5.53 9.03 -10.17
N LYS A 26 6.56 9.79 -9.78
CA LYS A 26 7.19 9.69 -8.44
C LYS A 26 7.11 10.99 -7.64
N ARG A 27 6.49 12.04 -8.18
CA ARG A 27 6.56 13.38 -7.61
C ARG A 27 5.79 13.52 -6.30
N VAL A 28 4.51 13.13 -6.26
CA VAL A 28 3.74 13.16 -5.00
C VAL A 28 4.35 12.25 -3.91
N PRO A 29 4.71 10.98 -4.18
CA PRO A 29 5.41 10.16 -3.19
C PRO A 29 6.70 10.78 -2.67
N TYR A 30 7.46 11.47 -3.54
CA TYR A 30 8.67 12.17 -3.11
C TYR A 30 8.36 13.47 -2.35
N ALA A 31 7.28 14.18 -2.66
CA ALA A 31 6.82 15.33 -1.91
C ALA A 31 6.49 14.98 -0.46
N VAL A 32 5.84 13.83 -0.23
CA VAL A 32 5.61 13.29 1.13
C VAL A 32 6.92 13.11 1.89
N LYS A 33 7.95 12.54 1.24
CA LYS A 33 9.29 12.38 1.84
C LYS A 33 9.96 13.72 2.17
N ILE A 34 9.81 14.72 1.29
CA ILE A 34 10.32 16.08 1.56
C ILE A 34 9.68 16.63 2.84
N ILE A 35 8.37 16.49 2.99
CA ILE A 35 7.64 16.96 4.18
C ILE A 35 8.16 16.24 5.44
N GLN A 36 8.29 14.90 5.39
CA GLN A 36 8.82 14.11 6.51
C GLN A 36 10.22 14.58 6.91
N ASN A 37 11.14 14.68 5.95
CA ASN A 37 12.51 15.09 6.22
C ASN A 37 12.58 16.52 6.78
N TYR A 38 11.82 17.45 6.19
CA TYR A 38 11.77 18.83 6.65
C TYR A 38 11.33 18.89 8.13
N ILE A 39 10.26 18.19 8.47
CA ILE A 39 9.71 18.19 9.83
C ILE A 39 10.62 17.48 10.81
N GLN A 40 11.24 16.37 10.42
CA GLN A 40 12.22 15.66 11.23
C GLN A 40 13.43 16.55 11.55
N MET A 41 13.95 17.29 10.56
CA MET A 41 15.07 18.23 10.78
C MET A 41 14.70 19.36 11.74
N HIS A 42 13.51 19.94 11.62
CA HIS A 42 13.09 21.11 12.41
C HIS A 42 12.58 20.76 13.81
N THR A 43 11.84 19.66 13.94
CA THR A 43 11.27 19.23 15.23
C THR A 43 12.15 18.24 15.97
N LYS A 44 13.14 17.62 15.33
CA LYS A 44 13.97 16.54 15.91
C LYS A 44 13.11 15.38 16.43
N ALA A 45 11.96 15.13 15.82
CA ALA A 45 11.13 13.97 16.09
C ALA A 45 11.68 12.75 15.34
N GLU A 46 11.56 11.57 15.94
CA GLU A 46 11.97 10.33 15.30
C GLU A 46 10.91 9.86 14.30
N THR A 47 9.64 9.94 14.70
CA THR A 47 8.51 9.52 13.87
C THR A 47 7.65 10.70 13.46
N VAL A 48 7.34 10.81 12.16
CA VAL A 48 6.45 11.84 11.61
C VAL A 48 5.16 11.20 11.09
N LYS A 49 4.03 11.61 11.67
CA LYS A 49 2.69 11.19 11.25
C LYS A 49 2.02 12.30 10.46
N ILE A 50 1.69 11.99 9.20
CA ILE A 50 1.01 12.91 8.28
C ILE A 50 -0.49 12.61 8.33
N GLY A 51 -1.30 13.64 8.52
CA GLY A 51 -2.75 13.52 8.53
C GLY A 51 -3.37 13.42 7.13
N SER A 52 -4.66 13.08 7.09
CA SER A 52 -5.36 12.74 5.85
C SER A 52 -5.50 13.93 4.91
N HIS A 53 -5.88 15.10 5.44
CA HIS A 53 -6.17 16.28 4.62
C HIS A 53 -4.90 16.78 3.94
N LEU A 54 -3.77 16.77 4.65
CA LEU A 54 -2.46 17.05 4.05
C LEU A 54 -2.14 16.06 2.93
N ASN A 55 -2.35 14.76 3.12
CA ASN A 55 -2.11 13.77 2.08
C ASN A 55 -3.04 13.99 0.87
N GLU A 56 -4.35 14.15 1.08
CA GLU A 56 -5.32 14.44 0.03
C GLU A 56 -4.95 15.70 -0.76
N LYS A 57 -4.49 16.76 -0.08
CA LYS A 57 -4.05 18.00 -0.73
C LYS A 57 -2.85 17.77 -1.67
N LEU A 58 -1.96 16.85 -1.32
CA LEU A 58 -0.83 16.49 -2.19
C LEU A 58 -1.29 15.71 -3.44
N TRP A 59 -2.36 14.91 -3.31
CA TRP A 59 -2.90 14.08 -4.39
C TRP A 59 -4.00 14.77 -5.22
N GLU A 60 -4.52 15.93 -4.79
CA GLU A 60 -5.62 16.70 -5.41
C GLU A 60 -5.45 16.94 -6.92
N ARG A 61 -4.22 17.21 -7.39
CA ARG A 61 -3.91 17.54 -8.80
C ARG A 61 -3.24 16.39 -9.56
N SER A 62 -3.42 15.15 -9.10
CA SER A 62 -2.73 13.94 -9.60
C SER A 62 -1.26 13.80 -9.18
N ILE A 63 -0.71 12.60 -9.38
CA ILE A 63 0.65 12.19 -8.98
C ILE A 63 1.76 13.06 -9.58
N GLN A 64 1.48 13.73 -10.72
CA GLN A 64 2.45 14.48 -11.50
C GLN A 64 2.64 15.93 -11.04
N ASN A 65 1.64 16.49 -10.34
CA ASN A 65 1.55 17.92 -10.06
C ASN A 65 1.30 18.19 -8.57
N PRO A 66 2.24 17.82 -7.67
CA PRO A 66 2.12 18.21 -6.27
C PRO A 66 2.08 19.75 -6.13
N PRO A 67 1.42 20.30 -5.11
CA PRO A 67 1.49 21.73 -4.78
C PRO A 67 2.94 22.21 -4.64
N ARG A 68 3.24 23.46 -5.02
CA ARG A 68 4.62 23.96 -4.99
C ARG A 68 5.11 24.26 -3.57
N ASN A 69 4.21 24.78 -2.74
CA ASN A 69 4.41 25.09 -1.33
C ASN A 69 3.20 24.58 -0.55
N VAL A 70 3.39 24.12 0.68
CA VAL A 70 2.30 23.73 1.58
C VAL A 70 2.53 24.35 2.96
N ARG A 71 1.48 24.97 3.50
CA ARG A 71 1.48 25.50 4.88
C ARG A 71 0.89 24.43 5.79
N VAL A 72 1.70 23.99 6.76
CA VAL A 72 1.34 22.91 7.68
C VAL A 72 1.42 23.37 9.12
N LYS A 73 0.48 22.90 9.94
CA LYS A 73 0.55 22.96 11.39
C LYS A 73 1.22 21.68 11.89
N VAL A 74 2.23 21.83 12.75
CA VAL A 74 2.96 20.73 13.35
C VAL A 74 2.78 20.79 14.85
N VAL A 75 2.38 19.66 15.42
CA VAL A 75 2.27 19.47 16.87
C VAL A 75 3.28 18.42 17.28
N ARG A 76 4.24 18.82 18.12
CA ARG A 76 5.23 17.89 18.67
C ARG A 76 4.71 17.27 19.95
N ASP A 77 4.68 15.94 19.98
CA ASP A 77 4.32 15.12 21.13
C ASP A 77 5.49 14.17 21.45
N GLY A 78 6.41 14.66 22.30
CA GLY A 78 7.65 13.96 22.66
C GLY A 78 8.53 13.62 21.44
N GLU A 79 8.54 12.35 21.07
CA GLU A 79 9.31 11.75 19.96
C GLU A 79 8.53 11.70 18.64
N THR A 80 7.22 11.94 18.67
CA THR A 80 6.35 11.94 17.49
C THR A 80 5.96 13.36 17.10
N ALA A 81 6.03 13.66 15.80
CA ALA A 81 5.47 14.89 15.22
C ALA A 81 4.20 14.57 14.44
N LYS A 82 3.08 15.20 14.82
CA LYS A 82 1.80 15.14 14.09
C LYS A 82 1.69 16.35 13.16
N VAL A 83 1.34 16.11 11.90
CA VAL A 83 1.38 17.12 10.83
C VAL A 83 0.06 17.16 10.10
N GLU A 84 -0.54 18.34 9.99
CA GLU A 84 -1.72 18.57 9.17
C GLU A 84 -1.65 19.89 8.40
N LEU A 85 -2.60 20.09 7.48
CA LEU A 85 -2.82 21.40 6.87
C LEU A 85 -3.14 22.44 7.96
N LEU A 86 -2.76 23.70 7.71
CA LEU A 86 -2.94 24.80 8.67
C LEU A 86 -4.39 24.96 9.18
N GLU A 87 -5.38 24.71 8.32
CA GLU A 87 -6.80 24.92 8.61
C GLU A 87 -7.47 23.71 9.29
N PHE A 88 -6.82 22.55 9.32
CA PHE A 88 -7.42 21.31 9.79
C PHE A 88 -6.73 20.77 11.05
N GLU A 89 -7.51 20.12 11.90
CA GLU A 89 -6.97 19.38 13.05
C GLU A 89 -6.58 17.95 12.68
N TYR A 90 -5.55 17.43 13.36
CA TYR A 90 -5.08 16.06 13.18
C TYR A 90 -6.10 15.06 13.72
N LYS A 91 -6.73 14.30 12.82
CA LYS A 91 -7.60 13.17 13.16
C LYS A 91 -6.82 11.87 13.07
N GLU A 92 -6.82 11.10 14.16
CA GLU A 92 -6.25 9.74 14.14
C GLU A 92 -7.11 8.82 13.28
N PHE A 93 -6.51 8.21 12.26
CA PHE A 93 -7.18 7.24 11.42
C PHE A 93 -7.47 5.97 12.23
N LYS A 94 -8.69 5.87 12.77
CA LYS A 94 -9.20 4.63 13.37
C LYS A 94 -9.71 3.74 12.25
N ALA A 95 -8.92 2.73 11.88
CA ALA A 95 -9.37 1.72 10.95
C ALA A 95 -10.53 0.94 11.61
N GLU A 96 -11.76 1.22 11.22
CA GLU A 96 -12.89 0.38 11.60
C GLU A 96 -12.63 -1.04 11.09
N LYS A 97 -12.62 -2.02 11.99
CA LYS A 97 -12.43 -3.43 11.63
C LYS A 97 -13.54 -3.84 10.66
N LYS A 98 -13.18 -4.04 9.39
CA LYS A 98 -14.09 -4.49 8.33
C LYS A 98 -14.76 -5.80 8.76
N LYS A 99 -16.05 -5.78 9.09
CA LYS A 99 -16.82 -6.93 9.61
C LYS A 99 -17.17 -8.02 8.57
N GLU A 100 -16.62 -7.96 7.35
CA GLU A 100 -17.14 -8.72 6.20
C GLU A 100 -16.18 -9.74 5.58
N SER A 101 -15.26 -10.34 6.35
CA SER A 101 -14.44 -11.43 5.81
C SER A 101 -15.11 -12.82 5.82
N LYS A 102 -16.36 -12.95 6.31
CA LYS A 102 -17.06 -14.24 6.37
C LYS A 102 -17.54 -14.72 4.99
N ASN A 103 -18.21 -13.86 4.22
CA ASN A 103 -18.81 -14.25 2.93
C ASN A 103 -17.78 -14.51 1.81
N LEU A 104 -16.61 -13.87 1.87
CA LEU A 104 -15.55 -14.05 0.86
C LEU A 104 -14.84 -15.40 1.03
N ARG A 105 -14.61 -15.84 2.28
CA ARG A 105 -14.01 -17.15 2.57
C ARG A 105 -14.90 -18.30 2.13
N GLU A 106 -16.22 -18.17 2.34
CA GLU A 106 -17.22 -19.15 1.94
C GLU A 106 -17.32 -19.28 0.40
N ARG A 107 -17.32 -18.16 -0.33
CA ARG A 107 -17.27 -18.15 -1.80
C ARG A 107 -15.98 -18.72 -2.38
N LEU A 108 -14.84 -18.48 -1.74
CA LEU A 108 -13.54 -19.02 -2.16
C LEU A 108 -13.46 -20.54 -1.92
N MET A 109 -13.97 -21.02 -0.79
CA MET A 109 -14.09 -22.46 -0.52
C MET A 109 -15.00 -23.16 -1.54
N GLY A 110 -16.14 -22.56 -1.90
CA GLY A 110 -17.03 -23.09 -2.93
C GLY A 110 -16.40 -23.18 -4.33
N ARG A 111 -15.57 -22.19 -4.73
CA ARG A 111 -14.83 -22.23 -6.01
C ARG A 111 -13.68 -23.24 -6.04
N LEU A 112 -13.05 -23.51 -4.90
CA LEU A 112 -11.95 -24.46 -4.81
C LEU A 112 -12.47 -25.92 -4.78
N GLY A 113 -13.61 -26.19 -4.14
CA GLY A 113 -14.24 -27.51 -4.13
C GLY A 113 -14.65 -28.03 -5.51
N GLY A 114 -15.13 -27.13 -6.40
CA GLY A 114 -15.47 -27.50 -7.78
C GLY A 114 -14.27 -27.90 -8.64
N LYS A 115 -13.08 -27.34 -8.38
CA LYS A 115 -11.84 -27.72 -9.08
C LYS A 115 -11.27 -29.05 -8.60
N ALA A 116 -11.41 -29.36 -7.31
CA ALA A 116 -11.00 -30.66 -6.76
C ALA A 116 -11.87 -31.80 -7.31
N ALA A 117 -13.20 -31.60 -7.37
CA ALA A 117 -14.13 -32.57 -7.95
C ALA A 117 -13.93 -32.77 -9.46
N GLN A 118 -13.59 -31.71 -10.20
CA GLN A 118 -13.23 -31.81 -11.62
C GLN A 118 -11.93 -32.58 -11.82
N LYS A 119 -10.95 -32.44 -10.92
CA LYS A 119 -9.70 -33.18 -10.96
C LYS A 119 -9.91 -34.67 -10.64
N GLU A 120 -10.71 -34.99 -9.63
CA GLU A 120 -11.11 -36.38 -9.32
C GLU A 120 -11.95 -37.02 -10.44
N ALA A 121 -12.84 -36.26 -11.09
CA ALA A 121 -13.63 -36.76 -12.22
C ALA A 121 -12.75 -37.00 -13.46
N LEU A 122 -11.75 -36.14 -13.70
CA LEU A 122 -10.77 -36.30 -14.78
C LEU A 122 -9.83 -37.49 -14.52
N GLU A 123 -9.39 -37.69 -13.27
CA GLU A 123 -8.55 -38.83 -12.86
C GLU A 123 -9.32 -40.17 -12.97
N LYS A 124 -10.60 -40.20 -12.58
CA LYS A 124 -11.47 -41.38 -12.75
C LYS A 124 -11.82 -41.70 -14.20
N MET A 125 -11.80 -40.71 -15.10
CA MET A 125 -11.92 -40.93 -16.55
C MET A 125 -10.65 -41.51 -17.17
N ILE A 126 -9.48 -41.35 -16.53
CA ILE A 126 -8.19 -41.85 -17.03
C ILE A 126 -7.92 -43.30 -16.57
N GLU A 127 -8.41 -43.74 -15.42
CA GLU A 127 -8.17 -45.11 -14.90
C GLU A 127 -9.14 -46.19 -15.44
N GLY A 128 -9.98 -45.87 -16.44
CA GLY A 128 -11.08 -46.70 -16.90
C GLY A 128 -10.95 -47.39 -18.27
N LYS A 129 -9.74 -47.77 -18.74
CA LYS A 129 -9.47 -48.93 -19.65
C LYS A 129 -7.99 -48.96 -20.07
N PRO A 130 -7.34 -50.14 -20.08
CA PRO A 130 -5.91 -50.28 -20.33
C PRO A 130 -5.61 -50.20 -21.84
N VAL A 131 -4.57 -49.45 -22.22
CA VAL A 131 -3.96 -49.55 -23.56
C VAL A 131 -2.58 -50.17 -23.39
N GLU A 132 -2.55 -51.50 -23.51
CA GLU A 132 -1.33 -52.30 -23.58
C GLU A 132 -0.79 -52.43 -25.02
N GLU A 133 -1.30 -51.67 -26.00
CA GLU A 133 -0.95 -51.88 -27.42
C GLU A 133 -0.24 -50.71 -28.14
N ALA A 134 -0.06 -49.53 -27.52
CA ALA A 134 0.49 -48.36 -28.24
C ALA A 134 2.03 -48.16 -28.11
N LYS A 135 2.80 -49.18 -27.72
CA LYS A 135 4.28 -49.09 -27.63
C LYS A 135 5.06 -50.06 -28.54
N ALA A 136 4.41 -50.86 -29.37
CA ALA A 136 5.11 -51.75 -30.31
C ALA A 136 5.40 -51.11 -31.68
N GLU A 137 4.55 -50.24 -32.22
CA GLU A 137 4.68 -49.81 -33.62
C GLU A 137 5.64 -48.62 -33.86
N LYS A 138 6.11 -47.92 -32.83
CA LYS A 138 7.06 -46.79 -33.01
C LYS A 138 8.54 -47.16 -32.97
N LYS A 139 8.88 -48.46 -32.95
CA LYS A 139 10.28 -48.92 -33.07
C LYS A 139 10.66 -49.48 -34.44
N GLU A 140 9.70 -49.73 -35.34
CA GLU A 140 10.01 -50.28 -36.67
C GLU A 140 10.14 -49.23 -37.78
N GLU A 141 9.70 -47.98 -37.58
CA GLU A 141 9.74 -46.95 -38.64
C GLU A 141 10.99 -46.06 -38.65
N VAL A 142 12.02 -46.36 -37.84
CA VAL A 142 13.27 -45.55 -37.77
C VAL A 142 14.51 -46.32 -38.23
N VAL A 143 14.37 -47.53 -38.77
CA VAL A 143 15.48 -48.25 -39.43
C VAL A 143 15.01 -48.85 -40.75
N ALA A 144 14.89 -48.00 -41.77
CA ALA A 144 14.93 -48.36 -43.19
C ALA A 144 15.61 -47.23 -43.97
#